data_AF-A0A7U9SAE8-F1
#
_entry.id   AF-A0A7U9SAE8-F1
#
_cell.length_a   1.000
_cell.length_b   1.000
_cell.length_c   1.000
_cell.angle_alpha   90.00
_cell.angle_beta   90.00
_cell.angle_gamma   90.00
#
_symmetry.space_group_name_H-M   'P 1'
#
loop_
_entity.id
_entity.type
_entity.pdbx_description
1 polymer ?
#
loop_
_entity_poly.entity_id
_entity_poly.type
_entity_poly.pdbx_seq_one_letter_code
_entity_poly.pdbx_strand_id
1 'polypeptide(L)' 'MRSAEQQRMEKEINGCQITLSFSAKPVDGVMDKIQSILSKAYDERVQNDLMDMIGLELPCR' A
#
# COMPACT_ATOMS: atom_id res chain seq x y z
N MET A 1 24.56 16.48 -17.88
CA MET A 1 23.22 15.88 -17.87
C MET A 1 22.56 16.29 -16.56
N ARG A 2 21.44 17.04 -16.58
CA ARG A 2 20.76 17.45 -15.35
C ARG A 2 20.12 16.22 -14.74
N SER A 3 20.58 15.81 -13.56
CA SER A 3 19.86 14.84 -12.73
C SER A 3 18.44 15.36 -12.56
N ALA A 4 17.46 14.69 -13.16
CA ALA A 4 16.08 14.97 -12.82
C ALA A 4 15.95 14.67 -11.32
N GLU A 5 15.71 15.68 -10.50
CA GLU A 5 15.40 15.48 -9.08
C GLU A 5 14.21 14.52 -9.02
N GLN A 6 14.47 13.25 -8.72
CA GLN A 6 13.42 12.27 -8.51
C GLN A 6 12.60 12.77 -7.32
N GLN A 7 11.32 13.04 -7.57
CA GLN A 7 10.44 13.49 -6.52
C GLN A 7 10.25 12.32 -5.55
N ARG A 8 10.82 12.46 -4.35
CA ARG A 8 10.75 11.46 -3.29
C ARG A 8 9.61 11.80 -2.35
N MET A 9 8.77 10.82 -2.05
CA MET A 9 7.67 10.95 -1.10
C MET A 9 7.78 9.85 -0.06
N GLU A 10 7.61 10.23 1.20
CA GLU A 10 7.72 9.32 2.33
C GLU A 10 6.42 9.35 3.11
N LYS A 11 5.91 8.16 3.47
CA LYS A 11 4.67 8.01 4.22
C LYS A 11 4.73 6.73 5.05
N GLU A 12 4.23 6.79 6.27
CA GLU A 12 3.98 5.59 7.06
C GLU A 12 2.58 5.07 6.75
N ILE A 13 2.46 3.78 6.42
CA ILE A 13 1.19 3.11 6.13
C ILE A 13 1.17 1.80 6.92
N ASN A 14 0.18 1.63 7.80
CA ASN A 14 0.00 0.43 8.65
C ASN A 14 1.29 0.03 9.42
N GLY A 15 2.01 1.02 9.96
CA GLY A 15 3.27 0.80 10.69
C GLY A 15 4.49 0.48 9.81
N CYS A 16 4.33 0.48 8.48
CA CYS A 16 5.42 0.32 7.53
C CYS A 16 5.85 1.68 6.98
N GLN A 17 7.15 1.98 7.04
CA GLN A 17 7.70 3.17 6.39
C GLN A 17 7.86 2.93 4.89
N ILE A 18 7.18 3.73 4.08
CA ILE A 18 7.18 3.61 2.62
C ILE A 18 7.88 4.83 2.03
N THR A 19 8.82 4.55 1.14
CA THR A 19 9.47 5.56 0.29
C THR A 19 9.12 5.29 -1.16
N LEU A 20 8.62 6.31 -1.85
CA LEU A 20 8.37 6.28 -3.28
C LEU A 20 9.25 7.30 -3.97
N SER A 21 9.77 6.94 -5.14
CA SER A 21 10.56 7.82 -5.98
C SER A 21 9.95 7.86 -7.36
N PHE A 22 9.52 9.04 -7.79
CA PHE A 22 8.91 9.23 -9.10
C PHE A 22 9.93 9.80 -10.08
N SER A 23 9.99 9.21 -11.28
CA SER A 23 10.81 9.70 -12.38
C SER A 23 10.22 10.93 -13.09
N ALA A 24 8.94 11.22 -12.81
CA ALA A 24 8.21 12.39 -13.30
C ALA A 24 7.28 12.91 -12.20
N LYS A 25 6.67 14.08 -12.42
CA LYS A 25 5.71 14.64 -11.45
C LYS A 25 4.55 13.64 -11.23
N PRO A 26 4.30 13.20 -9.99
CA PRO A 26 3.20 12.32 -9.66
C PRO A 26 1.86 13.03 -9.89
N VAL A 27 0.83 12.25 -10.25
CA VAL A 27 -0.55 12.74 -10.35
C VAL A 27 -1.09 13.04 -8.95
N ASP A 28 -1.89 14.09 -8.83
CA ASP A 28 -2.54 14.47 -7.57
C ASP A 28 -3.31 13.28 -6.97
N GLY A 29 -3.13 13.05 -5.67
CA GLY A 29 -3.75 11.94 -4.93
C GLY A 29 -3.13 10.56 -5.18
N VAL A 30 -2.00 10.44 -5.89
CA VAL A 30 -1.33 9.13 -6.07
C VAL A 30 -0.98 8.46 -4.74
N MET A 31 -0.54 9.25 -3.75
CA MET A 31 -0.19 8.73 -2.43
C MET A 31 -1.39 8.18 -1.68
N ASP A 32 -2.56 8.83 -1.81
CA ASP A 32 -3.79 8.39 -1.15
C ASP A 32 -4.34 7.12 -1.80
N LYS A 33 -4.23 7.01 -3.14
CA LYS A 33 -4.54 5.77 -3.86
C LYS A 33 -3.64 4.62 -3.42
N ILE A 34 -2.32 4.85 -3.32
CA ILE A 34 -1.38 3.83 -2.88
C ILE A 34 -1.67 3.40 -1.44
N GLN A 35 -1.92 4.36 -0.54
CA GLN A 35 -2.35 4.05 0.83
C GLN A 35 -3.63 3.21 0.83
N SER A 36 -4.66 3.58 0.07
CA SER A 36 -5.91 2.83 0.01
C SER A 36 -5.70 1.40 -0.48
N ILE A 37 -4.88 1.18 -1.51
CA ILE A 37 -4.57 -0.16 -2.03
C ILE A 37 -3.85 -1.00 -0.96
N LEU A 38 -2.81 -0.43 -0.35
CA LEU A 38 -2.00 -1.15 0.64
C LEU A 38 -2.79 -1.45 1.92
N SER A 39 -3.60 -0.50 2.40
CA SER A 39 -4.48 -0.73 3.55
C SER A 39 -5.52 -1.81 3.26
N LYS A 40 -6.16 -1.78 2.08
CA LYS A 40 -7.14 -2.80 1.70
C LYS A 40 -6.51 -4.20 1.62
N ALA A 41 -5.35 -4.33 0.98
CA ALA A 41 -4.65 -5.61 0.89
C ALA A 41 -4.22 -6.14 2.27
N TYR A 42 -3.82 -5.24 3.17
CA TYR A 42 -3.51 -5.59 4.56
C TYR A 42 -4.75 -6.08 5.31
N ASP A 43 -5.88 -5.37 5.20
CA ASP A 43 -7.13 -5.74 5.86
C ASP A 43 -7.65 -7.10 5.37
N GLU A 44 -7.63 -7.34 4.05
CA GLU A 44 -8.01 -8.64 3.46
C GLU A 44 -7.12 -9.76 3.98
N ARG A 45 -5.80 -9.54 4.07
CA ARG A 45 -4.88 -10.52 4.63
C ARG A 45 -5.16 -10.79 6.11
N VAL A 46 -5.36 -9.75 6.92
CA VAL A 46 -5.67 -9.91 8.35
C VAL A 46 -6.98 -10.66 8.53
N GLN A 47 -8.00 -10.36 7.72
CA GLN A 47 -9.26 -11.09 7.76
C GLN A 47 -9.07 -12.57 7.42
N ASN A 48 -8.32 -12.89 6.36
CA ASN A 48 -8.03 -14.27 5.98
C ASN A 48 -7.27 -15.00 7.10
N ASP A 49 -6.19 -14.40 7.62
CA ASP A 49 -5.38 -14.98 8.70
C ASP A 49 -6.22 -15.21 9.98
N LEU A 50 -7.14 -14.28 10.30
CA LEU A 50 -8.08 -14.43 11.42
C LEU A 50 -9.09 -15.56 11.18
N MET A 51 -9.64 -15.68 9.97
CA MET A 51 -10.59 -16.74 9.60
C MET A 51 -9.93 -18.12 9.63
N ASP A 52 -8.69 -18.22 9.15
CA ASP A 52 -7.87 -19.43 9.23
C ASP A 52 -7.61 -19.83 10.68
N MET A 53 -7.27 -18.87 11.57
CA MET A 53 -7.03 -19.15 12.99
C MET A 53 -8.26 -19.71 13.73
N ILE A 54 -9.47 -19.28 13.34
CA ILE A 54 -10.72 -19.74 13.94
C ILE A 54 -11.33 -20.96 13.21
N GLY A 55 -10.66 -21.47 12.18
CA GLY A 55 -11.09 -22.65 11.41
C GLY A 55 -12.36 -22.41 10.58
N LEU A 56 -12.65 -21.17 10.19
CA LEU A 56 -13.75 -20.84 9.29
C LEU A 56 -13.23 -20.80 7.85
N GLU A 57 -13.62 -21.78 7.03
CA GLU A 57 -13.34 -21.73 5.59
C GLU A 57 -14.05 -20.53 4.96
N LEU A 58 -13.29 -19.62 4.34
CA LEU A 58 -13.84 -18.58 3.48
C LEU A 58 -14.58 -19.26 2.33
N PRO A 59 -15.86 -18.91 2.05
CA PRO A 59 -16.55 -19.44 0.90
C PRO A 59 -15.74 -19.06 -0.35
N CYS A 60 -15.17 -20.06 -1.02
CA CYS A 60 -14.46 -19.89 -2.28
C CYS A 60 -15.37 -19.14 -3.25
N ARG A 61 -14.91 -17.99 -3.73
CA ARG A 61 -15.62 -17.14 -4.69
C ARG A 61 -14.98 -17.25 -6.06
#